data_AF-A0A924LL60-F1
#
_entry.id   AF-A0A924LL60-F1
#
_cell.length_a   1.000
_cell.length_b   1.000
_cell.length_c   1.000
_cell.angle_alpha   90.00
_cell.angle_beta   90.00
_cell.angle_gamma   90.00
#
_symmetry.space_group_name_H-M   'P 1'
#
loop_
_entity.id
_entity.type
_entity.pdbx_description
1 polymer ?
#
loop_
_entity_poly.entity_id
_entity_poly.type
_entity_poly.pdbx_seq_one_letter_code
_entity_poly.pdbx_strand_id
1 'polypeptide(L)'
;MRDFQLPGRSPVYANSGMAATSMPAATLTALDVLRAGGNALDAAVAAVAVLCVVEPASTGIGGDCFCLYAPAKEGKVYALNGSGRAPAAANIDFYESAQMAAPINTSAHSVTVPGAISAWETLLGRFGSKGFDELLQPAISMAENGWPVHPKVAKDWAGAVDKLRLGGSHDFLPGGAAPKSGDMFRLPALAATLKKIARDGSRGFYEGSVAADIVATLRARGGLHTEEDFFNGRTVAEFVDPITLSWHGHEVWQCPPNGQGLLVLMLLGMLEGYGDAPDGPMGVTRIHRHLEAA
;
A
#
# COMPACT_ATOMS: atom_id res chain seq x y z
N MET A 1 25.24 7.00 21.14
CA MET A 1 25.88 7.07 19.80
C MET A 1 26.02 5.63 19.30
N ARG A 2 25.83 5.35 18.00
CA ARG A 2 25.85 3.96 17.50
C ARG A 2 27.26 3.37 17.64
N ASP A 3 27.33 2.11 18.06
CA ASP A 3 28.54 1.29 17.95
C ASP A 3 28.72 0.81 16.50
N PHE A 4 29.82 1.24 15.86
CA PHE A 4 30.14 0.87 14.48
C PHE A 4 30.72 -0.55 14.34
N GLN A 5 31.08 -1.20 15.45
CA GLN A 5 31.54 -2.59 15.46
C GLN A 5 30.38 -3.59 15.50
N LEU A 6 29.16 -3.13 15.81
CA LEU A 6 27.96 -3.96 15.76
C LEU A 6 27.25 -3.89 14.39
N PRO A 7 26.81 -5.04 13.85
CA PRO A 7 26.11 -5.08 12.58
C PRO A 7 24.82 -4.25 12.61
N GLY A 8 24.53 -3.54 11.52
CA GLY A 8 23.37 -2.67 11.38
C GLY A 8 23.55 -1.62 10.28
N ARG A 9 22.47 -0.94 9.89
CA ARG A 9 22.53 0.12 8.87
C ARG A 9 22.70 1.49 9.54
N SER A 10 23.66 2.27 9.06
CA SER A 10 23.89 3.62 9.58
C SER A 10 22.76 4.54 9.12
N PRO A 11 22.41 5.58 9.90
CA PRO A 11 21.56 6.65 9.39
C PRO A 11 22.14 7.19 8.08
N VAL A 12 21.27 7.39 7.10
CA VAL A 12 21.64 8.00 5.82
C VAL A 12 21.39 9.49 5.93
N TYR A 13 22.35 10.31 5.52
CA TYR A 13 22.24 11.76 5.50
C TYR A 13 22.25 12.24 4.04
N ALA A 14 21.41 13.21 3.70
CA ALA A 14 21.33 13.77 2.35
C ALA A 14 20.93 15.26 2.41
N ASN A 15 21.40 16.04 1.44
CA ASN A 15 21.15 17.49 1.39
C ASN A 15 19.90 17.88 0.58
N SER A 16 19.44 17.01 -0.34
CA SER A 16 18.46 17.42 -1.37
C SER A 16 17.19 16.56 -1.41
N GLY A 17 17.23 15.35 -0.88
CA GLY A 17 16.09 14.44 -0.89
C GLY A 17 16.43 13.11 -0.24
N MET A 18 15.40 12.43 0.26
CA MET A 18 15.52 11.12 0.90
C MET A 18 14.30 10.29 0.52
N ALA A 19 14.51 8.99 0.34
CA ALA A 19 13.45 8.01 0.22
C ALA A 19 13.77 6.80 1.10
N ALA A 20 12.74 6.23 1.71
CA ALA A 20 12.84 5.01 2.50
C ALA A 20 11.65 4.13 2.15
N THR A 21 11.92 2.92 1.68
CA THR A 21 10.91 1.91 1.31
C THR A 21 11.39 0.53 1.76
N SER A 22 10.51 -0.47 1.73
CA SER A 22 10.81 -1.87 2.03
C SER A 22 11.81 -2.50 1.04
N MET A 23 11.88 -1.98 -0.19
CA MET A 23 12.68 -2.56 -1.27
C MET A 23 13.70 -1.55 -1.84
N PRO A 24 14.99 -1.93 -1.98
CA PRO A 24 16.00 -1.04 -2.55
C PRO A 24 15.65 -0.50 -3.94
N ALA A 25 15.03 -1.32 -4.80
CA ALA A 25 14.61 -0.92 -6.14
C ALA A 25 13.55 0.20 -6.14
N ALA A 26 12.59 0.16 -5.21
CA ALA A 26 11.58 1.21 -5.04
C ALA A 26 12.21 2.49 -4.47
N THR A 27 13.14 2.36 -3.52
CA THR A 27 13.91 3.51 -3.00
C THR A 27 14.71 4.20 -4.11
N LEU A 28 15.41 3.42 -4.94
CA LEU A 28 16.18 3.96 -6.07
C LEU A 28 15.26 4.67 -7.08
N THR A 29 14.11 4.06 -7.39
CA THR A 29 13.10 4.65 -8.26
C THR A 29 12.62 6.01 -7.76
N ALA A 30 12.29 6.13 -6.47
CA ALA A 30 11.95 7.43 -5.87
C ALA A 30 13.07 8.46 -6.02
N LEU A 31 14.32 8.06 -5.75
CA LEU A 31 15.47 8.96 -5.87
C LEU A 31 15.69 9.42 -7.31
N ASP A 32 15.48 8.54 -8.30
CA ASP A 32 15.62 8.89 -9.71
C ASP A 32 14.51 9.86 -10.16
N VAL A 33 13.29 9.69 -9.66
CA VAL A 33 12.21 10.67 -9.89
C VAL A 33 12.54 12.03 -9.27
N LEU A 34 13.05 12.05 -8.03
CA LEU A 34 13.49 13.30 -7.38
C LEU A 34 14.63 13.97 -8.17
N ARG A 35 15.61 13.20 -8.66
CA ARG A 35 16.71 13.71 -9.50
C ARG A 35 16.22 14.24 -10.84
N ALA A 36 15.16 13.64 -11.39
CA ALA A 36 14.49 14.08 -12.60
C ALA A 36 13.51 15.26 -12.37
N GLY A 37 13.57 15.91 -11.20
CA GLY A 37 12.79 17.10 -10.87
C GLY A 37 11.36 16.83 -10.40
N GLY A 38 10.98 15.58 -10.18
CA GLY A 38 9.71 15.25 -9.52
C GLY A 38 9.74 15.64 -8.04
N ASN A 39 8.56 15.82 -7.45
CA ASN A 39 8.42 16.11 -6.02
C ASN A 39 8.31 14.83 -5.18
N ALA A 40 8.19 14.98 -3.86
CA ALA A 40 8.08 13.85 -2.94
C ALA A 40 6.86 12.95 -3.20
N LEU A 41 5.76 13.50 -3.71
CA LEU A 41 4.58 12.73 -4.06
C LEU A 41 4.79 11.94 -5.36
N ASP A 42 5.34 12.56 -6.40
CA ASP A 42 5.69 11.87 -7.66
C ASP A 42 6.61 10.68 -7.36
N ALA A 43 7.64 10.92 -6.54
CA ALA A 43 8.60 9.90 -6.13
C ALA A 43 7.94 8.77 -5.32
N ALA A 44 7.00 9.11 -4.42
CA ALA A 44 6.25 8.11 -3.65
C ALA A 44 5.36 7.24 -4.54
N VAL A 45 4.65 7.82 -5.52
CA VAL A 45 3.80 7.08 -6.45
C VAL A 45 4.63 6.13 -7.34
N ALA A 46 5.77 6.58 -7.87
CA ALA A 46 6.66 5.72 -8.65
C ALA A 46 7.25 4.58 -7.81
N ALA A 47 7.63 4.86 -6.55
CA ALA A 47 8.15 3.85 -5.65
C ALA A 47 7.09 2.80 -5.28
N VAL A 48 5.87 3.21 -4.91
CA VAL A 48 4.82 2.24 -4.57
C VAL A 48 4.39 1.43 -5.79
N ALA A 49 4.38 2.02 -6.99
CA ALA A 49 4.13 1.26 -8.22
C ALA A 49 5.17 0.14 -8.42
N VAL A 50 6.45 0.41 -8.15
CA VAL A 50 7.49 -0.63 -8.14
C VAL A 50 7.22 -1.68 -7.06
N LEU A 51 6.84 -1.26 -5.84
CA LEU A 51 6.51 -2.21 -4.76
C LEU A 51 5.34 -3.14 -5.12
N CYS A 52 4.32 -2.64 -5.83
CA CYS A 52 3.22 -3.46 -6.34
C CYS A 52 3.67 -4.60 -7.26
N VAL A 53 4.87 -4.49 -7.83
CA VAL A 53 5.48 -5.54 -8.65
C VAL A 53 6.42 -6.40 -7.79
N VAL A 54 7.37 -5.78 -7.10
CA VAL A 54 8.51 -6.49 -6.49
C VAL A 54 8.24 -7.03 -5.09
N GLU A 55 7.16 -6.60 -4.43
CA GLU A 55 6.72 -7.03 -3.11
C GLU A 55 5.21 -7.42 -3.11
N PRO A 56 4.80 -8.41 -3.94
CA PRO A 56 3.39 -8.63 -4.27
C PRO A 56 2.54 -9.17 -3.11
N ALA A 57 3.15 -9.61 -2.01
CA ALA A 57 2.45 -10.08 -0.82
C ALA A 57 2.02 -8.92 0.12
N SER A 58 2.54 -7.71 -0.07
CA SER A 58 2.38 -6.60 0.88
C SER A 58 1.61 -5.41 0.33
N THR A 59 1.75 -5.09 -0.96
CA THR A 59 1.05 -3.97 -1.59
C THR A 59 0.78 -4.28 -3.06
N GLY A 60 -0.22 -3.62 -3.65
CA GLY A 60 -0.66 -3.88 -5.02
C GLY A 60 -1.67 -2.86 -5.52
N ILE A 61 -1.82 -2.78 -6.85
CA ILE A 61 -2.85 -1.96 -7.51
C ILE A 61 -4.28 -2.43 -7.19
N GLY A 62 -4.41 -3.67 -6.69
CA GLY A 62 -5.67 -4.25 -6.19
C GLY A 62 -5.93 -4.00 -4.70
N GLY A 63 -5.21 -3.08 -4.07
CA GLY A 63 -5.39 -2.70 -2.66
C GLY A 63 -5.86 -1.26 -2.46
N ASP A 64 -5.58 -0.74 -1.27
CA ASP A 64 -5.99 0.59 -0.82
C ASP A 64 -4.78 1.50 -0.61
N CYS A 65 -5.02 2.81 -0.46
CA CYS A 65 -3.97 3.79 -0.20
C CYS A 65 -4.43 4.81 0.84
N PHE A 66 -3.59 5.05 1.85
CA PHE A 66 -3.74 6.15 2.79
C PHE A 66 -2.47 7.01 2.72
N CYS A 67 -2.64 8.32 2.66
CA CYS A 67 -1.52 9.24 2.46
C CYS A 67 -1.60 10.42 3.43
N LEU A 68 -0.50 10.69 4.13
CA LEU A 68 -0.24 11.98 4.74
C LEU A 68 0.77 12.72 3.85
N TYR A 69 0.42 13.94 3.46
CA TYR A 69 1.25 14.75 2.57
C TYR A 69 1.37 16.19 3.09
N ALA A 70 2.61 16.65 3.26
CA ALA A 70 2.93 18.00 3.72
C ALA A 70 3.65 18.77 2.61
N PRO A 71 2.94 19.45 1.70
CA PRO A 71 3.56 20.24 0.66
C PRO A 71 4.30 21.44 1.28
N ALA A 72 5.57 21.62 0.88
CA ALA A 72 6.48 22.61 1.47
C ALA A 72 5.95 24.05 1.50
N LYS A 73 5.08 24.42 0.53
CA LYS A 73 4.61 25.80 0.36
C LYS A 73 3.33 26.13 1.13
N GLU A 74 2.65 25.14 1.71
CA GLU A 74 1.32 25.35 2.28
C GLU A 74 1.29 25.35 3.81
N GLY A 75 2.36 24.91 4.47
CA GLY A 75 2.46 24.93 5.92
C GLY A 75 1.42 24.06 6.64
N LYS A 76 0.80 23.09 5.95
CA LYS A 76 -0.20 22.18 6.52
C LYS A 76 -0.05 20.77 5.99
N VAL A 77 -0.61 19.82 6.72
CA VAL A 77 -0.66 18.41 6.36
C VAL A 77 -2.02 18.08 5.75
N TYR A 78 -2.01 17.32 4.67
CA TYR A 78 -3.19 16.73 4.05
C TYR A 78 -3.26 15.26 4.39
N ALA A 79 -4.45 14.76 4.68
CA ALA A 79 -4.73 13.33 4.68
C ALA A 79 -5.58 12.98 3.44
N LEU A 80 -5.33 11.82 2.86
CA LEU A 80 -6.17 11.24 1.83
C LEU A 80 -6.52 9.80 2.21
N ASN A 81 -7.81 9.51 2.15
CA ASN A 81 -8.38 8.19 2.30
C ASN A 81 -8.71 7.63 0.91
N GLY A 82 -7.94 6.64 0.47
CA GLY A 82 -8.16 5.87 -0.73
C GLY A 82 -8.47 4.42 -0.41
N SER A 83 -9.26 4.17 0.64
CA SER A 83 -9.78 2.83 0.91
C SER A 83 -10.96 2.49 0.02
N GLY A 84 -10.96 1.24 -0.44
CA GLY A 84 -11.97 0.69 -1.30
C GLY A 84 -13.31 0.54 -0.62
N ARG A 85 -14.39 0.63 -1.40
CA ARG A 85 -15.74 0.35 -0.92
C ARG A 85 -16.10 -1.12 -1.09
N ALA A 86 -16.91 -1.64 -0.19
CA ALA A 86 -17.60 -2.91 -0.44
C ALA A 86 -18.53 -2.75 -1.67
N PRO A 87 -18.72 -3.81 -2.48
CA PRO A 87 -19.67 -3.75 -3.60
C PRO A 87 -21.09 -3.48 -3.09
N ALA A 88 -21.93 -2.81 -3.87
CA ALA A 88 -23.24 -2.32 -3.42
C ALA A 88 -24.17 -3.44 -2.90
N ALA A 89 -24.04 -4.65 -3.44
CA ALA A 89 -24.81 -5.81 -3.01
C ALA A 89 -24.30 -6.46 -1.71
N ALA A 90 -23.13 -6.07 -1.19
CA ALA A 90 -22.59 -6.57 0.09
C ALA A 90 -23.21 -5.81 1.27
N ASN A 91 -24.49 -6.08 1.53
CA ASN A 91 -25.23 -5.53 2.67
C ASN A 91 -25.51 -6.61 3.74
N ILE A 92 -26.02 -6.17 4.90
CA ILE A 92 -26.28 -7.07 6.04
C ILE A 92 -27.26 -8.19 5.68
N ASP A 93 -28.31 -7.89 4.92
CA ASP A 93 -29.33 -8.87 4.51
C ASP A 93 -28.72 -10.00 3.66
N PHE A 94 -27.78 -9.68 2.78
CA PHE A 94 -27.03 -10.69 2.02
C PHE A 94 -26.25 -11.61 2.97
N TYR A 95 -25.46 -11.04 3.89
CA TYR A 95 -24.62 -11.83 4.78
C TYR A 95 -25.45 -12.69 5.74
N GLU A 96 -26.57 -12.18 6.24
CA GLU A 96 -27.51 -12.93 7.08
C GLU A 96 -28.18 -14.08 6.29
N SER A 97 -28.68 -13.81 5.08
CA SER A 97 -29.33 -14.83 4.25
C SER A 97 -28.35 -15.90 3.77
N ALA A 98 -27.09 -15.54 3.51
CA ALA A 98 -26.02 -16.47 3.18
C ALA A 98 -25.46 -17.22 4.41
N GLN A 99 -25.96 -16.92 5.62
CA GLN A 99 -25.45 -17.45 6.89
C GLN A 99 -23.93 -17.24 7.06
N MET A 100 -23.43 -16.12 6.54
CA MET A 100 -22.02 -15.77 6.54
C MET A 100 -21.74 -14.73 7.63
N ALA A 101 -21.33 -15.20 8.81
CA ALA A 101 -21.05 -14.33 9.96
C ALA A 101 -19.89 -13.34 9.69
N ALA A 102 -18.86 -13.77 8.96
CA ALA A 102 -17.77 -12.91 8.51
C ALA A 102 -17.10 -13.49 7.26
N PRO A 103 -16.67 -12.65 6.29
CA PRO A 103 -15.84 -13.11 5.19
C PRO A 103 -14.49 -13.60 5.70
N ILE A 104 -14.08 -14.80 5.28
CA ILE A 104 -12.70 -15.27 5.48
C ILE A 104 -11.76 -14.61 4.46
N ASN A 105 -10.48 -14.48 4.80
CA ASN A 105 -9.46 -13.77 4.01
C ASN A 105 -9.08 -14.40 2.65
N THR A 106 -9.73 -15.51 2.27
CA THR A 106 -9.63 -16.19 0.96
C THR A 106 -10.92 -16.13 0.16
N SER A 107 -11.98 -15.53 0.71
CA SER A 107 -13.28 -15.41 0.05
C SER A 107 -13.30 -14.21 -0.89
N ALA A 108 -14.00 -14.32 -2.02
CA ALA A 108 -14.26 -13.16 -2.88
C ALA A 108 -15.05 -12.05 -2.13
N HIS A 109 -15.78 -12.40 -1.08
CA HIS A 109 -16.54 -11.48 -0.24
C HIS A 109 -15.63 -10.62 0.66
N SER A 110 -14.36 -10.98 0.83
CA SER A 110 -13.39 -10.13 1.57
C SER A 110 -12.70 -9.10 0.67
N VAL A 111 -13.03 -9.07 -0.63
CA VAL A 111 -12.43 -8.13 -1.59
C VAL A 111 -13.31 -6.88 -1.66
N THR A 112 -12.75 -5.72 -1.37
CA THR A 112 -13.36 -4.42 -1.67
C THR A 112 -13.03 -4.01 -3.12
N VAL A 113 -13.74 -3.03 -3.67
CA VAL A 113 -13.31 -2.37 -4.91
C VAL A 113 -12.04 -1.58 -4.61
N PRO A 114 -10.87 -1.92 -5.20
CA PRO A 114 -9.60 -1.33 -4.78
C PRO A 114 -9.54 0.19 -4.89
N GLY A 115 -9.02 0.89 -3.88
CA GLY A 115 -8.94 2.37 -3.88
C GLY A 115 -7.57 2.95 -4.29
N ALA A 116 -6.52 2.12 -4.42
CA ALA A 116 -5.15 2.61 -4.61
C ALA A 116 -4.96 3.46 -5.87
N ILE A 117 -5.48 3.05 -7.03
CA ILE A 117 -5.30 3.80 -8.28
C ILE A 117 -6.07 5.12 -8.26
N SER A 118 -7.30 5.12 -7.71
CA SER A 118 -8.07 6.35 -7.48
C SER A 118 -7.30 7.33 -6.60
N ALA A 119 -6.65 6.84 -5.55
CA ALA A 119 -5.83 7.65 -4.64
C ALA A 119 -4.63 8.28 -5.35
N TRP A 120 -3.88 7.48 -6.11
CA TRP A 120 -2.71 7.97 -6.83
C TRP A 120 -3.09 9.04 -7.86
N GLU A 121 -4.16 8.82 -8.64
CA GLU A 121 -4.63 9.80 -9.62
C GLU A 121 -5.10 11.10 -8.95
N THR A 122 -5.83 10.98 -7.83
CA THR A 122 -6.32 12.13 -7.06
C THR A 122 -5.17 12.95 -6.46
N LEU A 123 -4.19 12.27 -5.89
CA LEU A 123 -2.99 12.89 -5.32
C LEU A 123 -2.17 13.59 -6.41
N LEU A 124 -1.87 12.91 -7.52
CA LEU A 124 -1.09 13.47 -8.63
C LEU A 124 -1.84 14.63 -9.31
N GLY A 125 -3.15 14.53 -9.48
CA GLY A 125 -3.95 15.61 -10.04
C GLY A 125 -3.89 16.90 -9.21
N ARG A 126 -3.75 16.79 -7.88
CA ARG A 126 -3.67 17.96 -7.00
C ARG A 126 -2.25 18.46 -6.76
N PHE A 127 -1.29 17.56 -6.55
CA PHE A 127 0.05 17.89 -6.08
C PHE A 127 1.17 17.32 -6.95
N GLY A 128 0.85 16.47 -7.94
CA GLY A 128 1.84 15.86 -8.82
C GLY A 128 2.44 16.86 -9.81
N SER A 129 3.65 16.55 -10.27
CA SER A 129 4.29 17.23 -11.39
C SER A 129 4.57 16.30 -12.57
N LYS A 130 4.33 14.99 -12.39
CA LYS A 130 4.52 13.94 -13.40
C LYS A 130 3.27 13.06 -13.52
N GLY A 131 3.02 12.56 -14.73
CA GLY A 131 1.88 11.67 -15.02
C GLY A 131 2.20 10.19 -14.83
N PHE A 132 1.16 9.34 -14.89
CA PHE A 132 1.35 7.89 -14.83
C PHE A 132 2.16 7.33 -16.00
N ASP A 133 2.12 8.00 -17.15
CA ASP A 133 2.91 7.66 -18.34
C ASP A 133 4.41 7.65 -18.06
N GLU A 134 4.89 8.50 -17.15
CA GLU A 134 6.28 8.50 -16.67
C GLU A 134 6.46 7.64 -15.41
N LEU A 135 5.62 7.87 -14.39
CA LEU A 135 5.82 7.32 -13.05
C LEU A 135 5.65 5.79 -12.97
N LEU A 136 4.88 5.19 -13.88
CA LEU A 136 4.69 3.73 -13.89
C LEU A 136 5.73 2.97 -14.73
N GLN A 137 6.56 3.65 -15.52
CA GLN A 137 7.53 2.99 -16.40
C GLN A 137 8.51 2.06 -15.67
N PRO A 138 9.07 2.43 -14.49
CA PRO A 138 9.95 1.53 -13.75
C PRO A 138 9.24 0.23 -13.35
N ALA A 139 8.00 0.33 -12.87
CA ALA A 139 7.18 -0.82 -12.50
C ALA A 139 6.81 -1.69 -13.71
N ILE A 140 6.41 -1.08 -14.82
CA ILE A 140 6.12 -1.77 -16.09
C ILE A 140 7.35 -2.56 -16.55
N SER A 141 8.52 -1.93 -16.56
CA SER A 141 9.77 -2.56 -16.98
C SER A 141 10.13 -3.75 -16.09
N MET A 142 10.01 -3.62 -14.76
CA MET A 142 10.28 -4.72 -13.83
C MET A 142 9.26 -5.86 -13.96
N ALA A 143 7.99 -5.56 -14.18
CA ALA A 143 6.97 -6.58 -14.38
C ALA A 143 7.19 -7.36 -15.69
N GLU A 144 7.63 -6.68 -16.76
CA GLU A 144 7.85 -7.27 -18.08
C GLU A 144 9.19 -8.02 -18.19
N ASN A 145 10.29 -7.37 -17.78
CA ASN A 145 11.65 -7.88 -17.94
C ASN A 145 12.11 -8.72 -16.73
N GLY A 146 11.45 -8.53 -15.59
CA GLY A 146 11.64 -9.27 -14.36
C GLY A 146 12.57 -8.59 -13.36
N TRP A 147 12.55 -9.11 -12.13
CA TRP A 147 13.42 -8.67 -11.04
C TRP A 147 13.95 -9.86 -10.23
N PRO A 148 15.10 -9.71 -9.54
CA PRO A 148 15.58 -10.72 -8.62
C PRO A 148 14.76 -10.70 -7.32
N VAL A 149 14.17 -11.83 -6.96
CA VAL A 149 13.35 -11.98 -5.74
C VAL A 149 14.23 -11.81 -4.50
N HIS A 150 13.84 -10.90 -3.60
CA HIS A 150 14.62 -10.62 -2.39
C HIS A 150 14.34 -11.63 -1.26
N PRO A 151 15.27 -11.83 -0.31
CA PRO A 151 15.13 -12.86 0.73
C PRO A 151 13.85 -12.77 1.57
N LYS A 152 13.44 -11.55 1.97
CA LYS A 152 12.19 -11.35 2.74
C LYS A 152 10.96 -11.71 1.90
N VAL A 153 10.93 -11.28 0.65
CA VAL A 153 9.85 -11.57 -0.30
C VAL A 153 9.75 -13.09 -0.55
N ALA A 154 10.88 -13.77 -0.80
CA ALA A 154 10.89 -15.23 -0.97
C ALA A 154 10.36 -15.97 0.26
N LYS A 155 10.73 -15.52 1.46
CA LYS A 155 10.22 -16.08 2.72
C LYS A 155 8.70 -15.94 2.84
N ASP A 156 8.16 -14.76 2.57
CA ASP A 156 6.72 -14.51 2.68
C ASP A 156 5.95 -15.30 1.61
N TRP A 157 6.48 -15.35 0.39
CA TRP A 157 5.90 -16.07 -0.74
C TRP A 157 5.79 -17.57 -0.46
N ALA A 158 6.82 -18.16 0.15
CA ALA A 158 6.80 -19.56 0.57
C ALA A 158 5.67 -19.85 1.57
N GLY A 159 5.38 -18.90 2.47
CA GLY A 159 4.24 -19.00 3.41
C GLY A 159 2.87 -18.81 2.76
N ALA A 160 2.80 -18.28 1.54
CA ALA A 160 1.56 -18.00 0.82
C ALA A 160 1.20 -19.07 -0.24
N VAL A 161 2.04 -20.09 -0.45
CA VAL A 161 1.86 -21.08 -1.53
C VAL A 161 0.48 -21.74 -1.51
N ASP A 162 0.02 -22.19 -0.34
CA ASP A 162 -1.27 -22.89 -0.24
C ASP A 162 -2.43 -21.94 -0.54
N LYS A 163 -2.35 -20.68 -0.09
CA LYS A 163 -3.32 -19.63 -0.42
C LYS A 163 -3.35 -19.36 -1.93
N LEU A 164 -2.19 -19.26 -2.58
CA LEU A 164 -2.08 -19.01 -4.02
C LEU A 164 -2.65 -20.18 -4.84
N ARG A 165 -2.43 -21.42 -4.41
CA ARG A 165 -3.02 -22.61 -5.03
C ARG A 165 -4.55 -22.62 -4.91
N LEU A 166 -5.07 -22.37 -3.70
CA LEU A 166 -6.53 -22.24 -3.50
C LEU A 166 -7.13 -21.12 -4.34
N GLY A 167 -6.42 -19.99 -4.45
CA GLY A 167 -6.85 -18.82 -5.20
C GLY A 167 -6.80 -18.99 -6.73
N GLY A 168 -6.12 -20.02 -7.24
CA GLY A 168 -5.89 -20.21 -8.68
C GLY A 168 -4.85 -19.24 -9.27
N SER A 169 -4.00 -18.64 -8.43
CA SER A 169 -2.99 -17.66 -8.83
C SER A 169 -1.70 -18.33 -9.32
N HIS A 170 -1.83 -19.22 -10.31
CA HIS A 170 -0.73 -20.06 -10.80
C HIS A 170 0.45 -19.27 -11.39
N ASP A 171 0.20 -18.07 -11.91
CA ASP A 171 1.25 -17.18 -12.43
C ASP A 171 2.26 -16.77 -11.33
N PHE A 172 1.85 -16.79 -10.07
CA PHE A 172 2.72 -16.55 -8.91
C PHE A 172 3.49 -17.79 -8.45
N LEU A 173 3.29 -18.95 -9.09
CA LEU A 173 3.92 -20.23 -8.76
C LEU A 173 4.55 -20.86 -10.02
N PRO A 174 5.61 -20.25 -10.57
CA PRO A 174 6.27 -20.77 -11.77
C PRO A 174 6.79 -22.19 -11.51
N GLY A 175 6.42 -23.15 -12.37
CA GLY A 175 6.72 -24.56 -12.15
C GLY A 175 6.05 -25.19 -10.92
N GLY A 176 5.01 -24.54 -10.37
CA GLY A 176 4.21 -25.04 -9.25
C GLY A 176 4.76 -24.74 -7.85
N ALA A 177 5.83 -23.95 -7.73
CA ALA A 177 6.49 -23.60 -6.47
C ALA A 177 6.71 -22.09 -6.32
N ALA A 178 6.89 -21.63 -5.08
CA ALA A 178 7.28 -20.26 -4.81
C ALA A 178 8.70 -19.98 -5.35
N PRO A 179 8.95 -18.80 -5.94
CA PRO A 179 10.30 -18.36 -6.31
C PRO A 179 11.24 -18.31 -5.09
N LYS A 180 12.50 -18.66 -5.29
CA LYS A 180 13.54 -18.57 -4.26
C LYS A 180 14.23 -17.21 -4.32
N SER A 181 14.92 -16.87 -3.24
CA SER A 181 15.76 -15.68 -3.21
C SER A 181 16.80 -15.71 -4.33
N GLY A 182 16.86 -14.65 -5.12
CA GLY A 182 17.75 -14.50 -6.27
C GLY A 182 17.15 -14.99 -7.60
N ASP A 183 16.04 -15.74 -7.59
CA ASP A 183 15.37 -16.13 -8.82
C ASP A 183 14.86 -14.89 -9.56
N MET A 184 14.96 -14.90 -10.89
CA MET A 184 14.35 -13.88 -11.74
C MET A 184 12.87 -14.21 -11.91
N PHE A 185 12.01 -13.28 -11.51
CA PHE A 185 10.56 -13.44 -11.61
C PHE A 185 9.94 -12.32 -12.46
N ARG A 186 8.84 -12.63 -13.18
CA ARG A 186 8.18 -11.74 -14.14
C ARG A 186 6.66 -11.83 -13.99
N LEU A 187 5.96 -10.74 -14.26
CA LEU A 187 4.50 -10.64 -14.27
C LEU A 187 4.00 -9.91 -15.54
N PRO A 188 4.07 -10.54 -16.73
CA PRO A 188 3.69 -9.88 -17.99
C PRO A 188 2.24 -9.39 -18.03
N ALA A 189 1.31 -10.12 -17.40
CA ALA A 189 -0.09 -9.69 -17.28
C ALA A 189 -0.23 -8.41 -16.46
N LEU A 190 0.50 -8.29 -15.35
CA LEU A 190 0.54 -7.06 -14.55
C LEU A 190 1.18 -5.91 -15.34
N ALA A 191 2.25 -6.17 -16.11
CA ALA A 191 2.84 -5.16 -16.97
C ALA A 191 1.83 -4.62 -18.00
N ALA A 192 1.01 -5.49 -18.60
CA ALA A 192 -0.04 -5.09 -19.53
C ALA A 192 -1.12 -4.22 -18.84
N THR A 193 -1.52 -4.55 -17.61
CA THR A 193 -2.44 -3.72 -16.82
C THR A 193 -1.83 -2.36 -16.47
N LEU A 194 -0.57 -2.33 -16.00
CA LEU A 194 0.13 -1.08 -15.70
C LEU A 194 0.29 -0.18 -16.95
N LYS A 195 0.52 -0.77 -18.13
CA LYS A 195 0.54 -0.04 -19.42
C LYS A 195 -0.81 0.60 -19.74
N LYS A 196 -1.93 -0.06 -19.43
CA LYS A 196 -3.28 0.53 -19.57
C LYS A 196 -3.48 1.70 -18.62
N ILE A 197 -3.09 1.55 -17.35
CA ILE A 197 -3.19 2.64 -16.35
C ILE A 197 -2.31 3.83 -16.76
N ALA A 198 -1.08 3.57 -17.22
CA ALA A 198 -0.16 4.60 -17.69
C ALA A 198 -0.73 5.42 -18.86
N ARG A 199 -1.48 4.78 -19.76
CA ARG A 199 -2.09 5.44 -20.93
C ARG A 199 -3.43 6.11 -20.61
N ASP A 200 -4.29 5.42 -19.87
CA ASP A 200 -5.71 5.77 -19.77
C ASP A 200 -6.10 6.40 -18.41
N GLY A 201 -5.15 6.50 -17.48
CA GLY A 201 -5.40 6.93 -16.11
C GLY A 201 -6.08 5.84 -15.28
N SER A 202 -6.84 6.26 -14.27
CA SER A 202 -7.65 5.36 -13.43
C SER A 202 -8.62 4.51 -14.25
N ARG A 203 -9.14 5.05 -15.37
CA ARG A 203 -10.02 4.32 -16.30
C ARG A 203 -9.38 3.04 -16.84
N GLY A 204 -8.05 3.01 -16.97
CA GLY A 204 -7.32 1.81 -17.38
C GLY A 204 -7.42 0.64 -16.41
N PHE A 205 -7.85 0.89 -15.17
CA PHE A 205 -8.07 -0.10 -14.12
C PHE A 205 -9.56 -0.33 -13.83
N TYR A 206 -10.33 0.75 -13.68
CA TYR A 206 -11.73 0.72 -13.23
C TYR A 206 -12.75 0.52 -14.35
N GLU A 207 -12.33 0.53 -15.62
CA GLU A 207 -13.22 0.37 -16.76
C GLU A 207 -12.65 -0.64 -17.78
N GLY A 208 -13.51 -1.06 -18.71
CA GLY A 208 -13.16 -1.93 -19.83
C GLY A 208 -12.61 -3.28 -19.39
N SER A 209 -11.67 -3.81 -20.19
CA SER A 209 -11.19 -5.19 -20.05
C SER A 209 -10.58 -5.56 -18.69
N VAL A 210 -9.99 -4.61 -17.95
CA VAL A 210 -9.39 -4.91 -16.64
C VAL A 210 -10.48 -5.08 -15.58
N ALA A 211 -11.41 -4.12 -15.49
CA ALA A 211 -12.54 -4.22 -14.57
C ALA A 211 -13.42 -5.43 -14.90
N ALA A 212 -13.71 -5.68 -16.18
CA ALA A 212 -14.51 -6.84 -16.60
C ALA A 212 -13.87 -8.17 -16.19
N ASP A 213 -12.54 -8.32 -16.34
CA ASP A 213 -11.81 -9.53 -15.95
C ASP A 213 -11.82 -9.74 -14.42
N ILE A 214 -11.61 -8.67 -13.64
CA ILE A 214 -11.68 -8.73 -12.19
C ILE A 214 -13.09 -9.11 -11.73
N VAL A 215 -14.12 -8.46 -12.27
CA VAL A 215 -15.53 -8.73 -11.93
C VAL A 215 -15.90 -10.16 -12.28
N ALA A 216 -15.54 -10.65 -13.47
CA ALA A 216 -15.78 -12.04 -13.87
C ALA A 216 -15.09 -13.03 -12.91
N THR A 217 -13.84 -12.76 -12.55
CA THR A 217 -13.04 -13.58 -11.64
C THR A 217 -13.66 -13.64 -10.23
N LEU A 218 -14.15 -12.51 -9.71
CA LEU A 218 -14.79 -12.42 -8.40
C LEU A 218 -16.17 -13.08 -8.41
N ARG A 219 -16.99 -12.81 -9.42
CA ARG A 219 -18.33 -13.42 -9.60
C ARG A 219 -18.27 -14.94 -9.72
N ALA A 220 -17.30 -15.47 -10.46
CA ALA A 220 -17.07 -16.91 -10.56
C ALA A 220 -16.74 -17.57 -9.21
N ARG A 221 -16.29 -16.78 -8.22
CA ARG A 221 -16.01 -17.20 -6.84
C ARG A 221 -17.13 -16.81 -5.85
N GLY A 222 -18.30 -16.42 -6.36
CA GLY A 222 -19.46 -16.03 -5.55
C GLY A 222 -19.43 -14.58 -5.07
N GLY A 223 -18.45 -13.77 -5.50
CA GLY A 223 -18.37 -12.35 -5.16
C GLY A 223 -19.57 -11.54 -5.67
N LEU A 224 -19.71 -10.33 -5.12
CA LEU A 224 -20.88 -9.47 -5.34
C LEU A 224 -20.59 -8.25 -6.22
N HIS A 225 -19.37 -8.15 -6.73
CA HIS A 225 -18.87 -7.01 -7.50
C HIS A 225 -19.55 -6.89 -8.86
N THR A 226 -19.79 -5.66 -9.28
CA THR A 226 -20.28 -5.31 -10.61
C THR A 226 -19.29 -4.39 -11.31
N GLU A 227 -19.41 -4.27 -12.63
CA GLU A 227 -18.66 -3.25 -13.37
C GLU A 227 -19.05 -1.83 -12.92
N GLU A 228 -20.29 -1.63 -12.46
CA GLU A 228 -20.74 -0.35 -11.88
C GLU A 228 -20.04 -0.05 -10.55
N ASP A 229 -19.82 -1.06 -9.69
CA ASP A 229 -19.03 -0.89 -8.46
C ASP A 229 -17.60 -0.42 -8.78
N PHE A 230 -16.98 -1.01 -9.81
CA PHE A 230 -15.66 -0.59 -10.29
C PHE A 230 -15.66 0.80 -10.91
N PHE A 231 -16.63 1.10 -11.76
CA PHE A 231 -16.80 2.43 -12.35
C PHE A 231 -16.92 3.51 -11.28
N ASN A 232 -17.69 3.27 -10.22
CA ASN A 232 -17.82 4.18 -9.09
C ASN A 232 -16.54 4.26 -8.24
N GLY A 233 -15.78 3.16 -8.17
CA GLY A 233 -14.48 3.08 -7.49
C GLY A 233 -13.42 4.03 -8.03
N ARG A 234 -13.54 4.48 -9.29
CA ARG A 234 -12.56 5.40 -9.91
C ARG A 234 -12.41 6.74 -9.17
N THR A 235 -13.45 7.17 -8.45
CA THR A 235 -13.47 8.41 -7.67
C THR A 235 -13.70 8.16 -6.18
N VAL A 236 -13.27 7.01 -5.65
CA VAL A 236 -13.47 6.67 -4.24
C VAL A 236 -12.55 7.46 -3.30
N ALA A 237 -11.38 7.85 -3.79
CA ALA A 237 -10.38 8.54 -2.98
C ALA A 237 -10.82 9.95 -2.61
N GLU A 238 -10.70 10.30 -1.33
CA GLU A 238 -11.12 11.58 -0.78
C GLU A 238 -10.05 12.22 0.11
N PHE A 239 -9.90 13.53 -0.01
CA PHE A 239 -9.15 14.31 0.96
C PHE A 239 -9.99 14.44 2.23
N VAL A 240 -9.39 14.10 3.36
CA VAL A 240 -10.02 14.14 4.69
C VAL A 240 -9.18 15.02 5.61
N ASP A 241 -9.81 15.54 6.67
CA ASP A 241 -9.10 16.29 7.68
C ASP A 241 -8.24 15.32 8.51
N PRO A 242 -6.91 15.54 8.60
CA PRO A 242 -6.07 14.72 9.45
C PRO A 242 -6.40 14.96 10.93
N ILE A 243 -6.19 13.93 11.74
CA ILE A 243 -6.25 14.02 13.20
C ILE A 243 -4.82 14.21 13.76
N THR A 244 -4.69 14.93 14.86
CA THR A 244 -3.38 15.25 15.46
C THR A 244 -3.43 15.18 16.99
N LEU A 245 -2.26 14.95 17.59
CA LEU A 245 -1.98 15.08 19.02
C LEU A 245 -0.60 15.73 19.20
N SER A 246 -0.49 16.69 20.10
CA SER A 246 0.81 17.19 20.58
C SER A 246 1.47 16.14 21.48
N TRP A 247 2.72 15.78 21.19
CA TRP A 247 3.49 14.78 21.93
C TRP A 247 4.94 15.23 22.10
N HIS A 248 5.36 15.50 23.34
CA HIS A 248 6.72 15.97 23.68
C HIS A 248 7.24 17.10 22.77
N GLY A 249 6.40 18.11 22.48
CA GLY A 249 6.76 19.26 21.66
C GLY A 249 6.70 19.03 20.14
N HIS A 250 6.15 17.89 19.70
CA HIS A 250 5.90 17.57 18.30
C HIS A 250 4.41 17.38 18.00
N GLU A 251 3.97 17.71 16.79
CA GLU A 251 2.63 17.35 16.31
C GLU A 251 2.67 15.99 15.62
N VAL A 252 1.88 15.04 16.11
CA VAL A 252 1.76 13.70 15.53
C VAL A 252 0.50 13.63 14.69
N TRP A 253 0.68 13.65 13.37
CA TRP A 253 -0.41 13.62 12.39
C TRP A 253 -0.76 12.20 11.99
N GLN A 254 -2.05 11.92 11.88
CA GLN A 254 -2.59 10.63 11.47
C GLN A 254 -3.76 10.80 10.49
N CYS A 255 -3.98 9.80 9.64
CA CYS A 255 -5.24 9.71 8.91
C CYS A 255 -6.37 9.39 9.91
N PRO A 256 -7.57 9.98 9.75
CA PRO A 256 -8.74 9.64 10.56
C PRO A 256 -9.22 8.21 10.29
N PRO A 257 -10.24 7.73 11.03
CA PRO A 257 -11.00 6.54 10.63
C PRO A 257 -11.38 6.60 9.14
N ASN A 258 -11.43 5.48 8.43
CA ASN A 258 -11.42 4.09 8.87
C ASN A 258 -10.02 3.46 9.13
N GLY A 259 -8.94 4.25 9.10
CA GLY A 259 -7.59 3.77 9.46
C GLY A 259 -7.39 3.59 10.97
N GLN A 260 -6.25 2.98 11.34
CA GLN A 260 -5.84 2.78 12.74
C GLN A 260 -5.09 3.99 13.34
N GLY A 261 -5.01 5.11 12.63
CA GLY A 261 -4.28 6.31 13.06
C GLY A 261 -4.78 6.86 14.40
N LEU A 262 -6.09 6.78 14.66
CA LEU A 262 -6.69 7.19 15.93
C LEU A 262 -6.13 6.40 17.12
N LEU A 263 -5.91 5.09 16.96
CA LEU A 263 -5.36 4.25 18.04
C LEU A 263 -3.95 4.72 18.42
N VAL A 264 -3.12 5.11 17.45
CA VAL A 264 -1.79 5.67 17.73
C VAL A 264 -1.90 6.91 18.61
N LEU A 265 -2.81 7.84 18.29
CA LEU A 265 -2.98 9.06 19.07
C LEU A 265 -3.54 8.77 20.47
N MET A 266 -4.48 7.82 20.61
CA MET A 266 -4.99 7.40 21.92
C MET A 266 -3.88 6.81 22.79
N LEU A 267 -3.05 5.94 22.23
CA LEU A 267 -1.91 5.31 22.94
C LEU A 267 -0.91 6.36 23.40
N LEU A 268 -0.56 7.31 22.53
CA LEU A 268 0.30 8.43 22.91
C LEU A 268 -0.35 9.22 24.05
N GLY A 269 -1.60 9.68 23.91
CA GLY A 269 -2.28 10.44 24.96
C GLY A 269 -2.34 9.72 26.33
N MET A 270 -2.56 8.40 26.34
CA MET A 270 -2.49 7.60 27.58
C MET A 270 -1.09 7.56 28.18
N LEU A 271 -0.07 7.46 27.33
CA LEU A 271 1.33 7.44 27.76
C LEU A 271 1.83 8.81 28.22
N GLU A 272 1.17 9.93 27.87
CA GLU A 272 1.66 11.29 28.17
C GLU A 272 1.79 11.55 29.67
N GLY A 273 0.86 10.99 30.45
CA GLY A 273 0.86 11.08 31.89
C GLY A 273 2.04 10.33 32.55
N TYR A 274 2.73 9.50 31.79
CA TYR A 274 3.87 8.73 32.25
C TYR A 274 5.15 9.32 31.63
N GLY A 275 5.92 10.06 32.43
CA GLY A 275 7.26 10.50 32.02
C GLY A 275 8.18 9.31 31.67
N ASP A 276 9.41 9.61 31.25
CA ASP A 276 10.37 8.60 30.80
C ASP A 276 10.47 7.40 31.76
N ALA A 277 10.52 6.21 31.18
CA ALA A 277 10.71 5.00 31.97
C ALA A 277 12.12 5.00 32.58
N PRO A 278 12.27 4.86 33.91
CA PRO A 278 13.56 5.00 34.59
C PRO A 278 14.55 3.87 34.23
N ASP A 279 14.03 2.75 33.76
CA ASP A 279 14.78 1.57 33.33
C ASP A 279 15.11 1.56 31.83
N GLY A 280 14.85 2.68 31.15
CA GLY A 280 15.26 2.91 29.77
C GLY A 280 14.39 2.20 28.72
N PRO A 281 14.83 2.22 27.45
CA PRO A 281 13.98 1.86 26.31
C PRO A 281 13.61 0.37 26.24
N MET A 282 14.38 -0.51 26.87
CA MET A 282 14.09 -1.95 26.94
C MET A 282 13.71 -2.40 28.36
N GLY A 283 13.41 -1.44 29.25
CA GLY A 283 13.06 -1.69 30.62
C GLY A 283 11.67 -2.28 30.81
N VAL A 284 11.49 -3.04 31.90
CA VAL A 284 10.23 -3.71 32.26
C VAL A 284 9.11 -2.69 32.43
N THR A 285 9.40 -1.54 33.06
CA THR A 285 8.43 -0.47 33.31
C THR A 285 7.91 0.10 31.99
N ARG A 286 8.80 0.37 31.04
CA ARG A 286 8.40 0.85 29.72
C ARG A 286 7.50 -0.17 29.03
N ILE A 287 7.93 -1.43 28.98
CA ILE A 287 7.19 -2.51 28.33
C ILE A 287 5.82 -2.68 28.97
N HIS A 288 5.73 -2.74 30.30
CA HIS A 288 4.45 -2.84 31.01
C HIS A 288 3.51 -1.69 30.66
N ARG A 289 3.96 -0.43 30.72
CA ARG A 289 3.13 0.73 30.35
C ARG A 289 2.61 0.65 28.91
N HIS A 290 3.44 0.20 27.96
CA HIS A 290 3.02 0.07 26.56
C HIS A 290 2.02 -1.09 26.38
N LEU A 291 2.16 -2.18 27.13
CA LEU A 291 1.22 -3.30 27.12
C LEU A 291 -0.13 -2.94 27.73
N GLU A 292 -0.17 -2.17 28.82
CA GLU A 292 -1.44 -1.74 29.42
C GLU A 292 -2.16 -0.67 28.60
N ALA A 293 -1.43 0.10 27.79
CA ALA A 293 -2.03 1.07 26.87
C ALA A 293 -2.63 0.40 25.62
N ALA A 294 -1.95 -0.62 25.08
CA ALA A 294 -2.28 -1.31 23.82
C ALA A 294 -3.50 -2.24 23.91
#